data_AF-F7B6X2-F1
#
_entry.id   AF-F7B6X2-F1
#
_cell.length_a   1.000
_cell.length_b   1.000
_cell.length_c   1.000
_cell.angle_alpha   90.00
_cell.angle_beta   90.00
_cell.angle_gamma   90.00
#
_symmetry.space_group_name_H-M   'P 1'
#
loop_
_entity.id
_entity.type
_entity.pdbx_description
1 polymer ?
#
loop_
_entity_poly.entity_id
_entity_poly.type
_entity_poly.pdbx_seq_one_letter_code
_entity_poly.pdbx_strand_id
1 'polypeptide(L)'
;MGKRRLNYLVIIFNFLSFIFGAAVLGLGIWAAVQSGGLNNVVNDVMYAGIYILIACGAVVMLLAFFGCYASVAESQPAIVAYCVILLVSVGLEIASCIILFVFYNASRSGLSDSYMTKYGIDTSITTSWDEAQLKGKCCGKEFSSDWDKSFFYKANGTYPLSCCVRDAESNIVDLEKCNNGEHGFIYTEGCAWILKLYYYAIAGTTIPAIMFQLISVAIIVCLYQYIH
;
A
#
# COMPACT_ATOMS: atom_id res chain seq x y z
N MET A 1 25.98 27.05 7.73
CA MET A 1 24.78 27.70 7.14
C MET A 1 24.18 28.63 8.19
N GLY A 2 23.77 29.86 7.84
CA GLY A 2 23.19 30.78 8.83
C GLY A 2 21.74 30.41 9.21
N LYS A 3 21.36 30.54 10.48
CA LYS A 3 20.02 30.25 11.05
C LYS A 3 18.85 30.67 10.14
N ARG A 4 18.90 31.90 9.61
CA ARG A 4 17.85 32.43 8.72
C ARG A 4 17.66 31.57 7.47
N ARG A 5 18.74 31.09 6.84
CA ARG A 5 18.65 30.26 5.63
C ARG A 5 18.00 28.90 5.93
N LEU A 6 18.29 28.32 7.09
CA LEU A 6 17.73 27.03 7.51
C LEU A 6 16.21 27.15 7.77
N ASN A 7 15.76 28.21 8.46
CA ASN A 7 14.33 28.49 8.66
C ASN A 7 13.58 28.66 7.33
N TYR A 8 14.12 29.43 6.39
CA TYR A 8 13.47 29.61 5.09
C TYR A 8 13.33 28.29 4.31
N LEU A 9 14.34 27.41 4.34
CA LEU A 9 14.27 26.10 3.70
C LEU A 9 13.18 25.22 4.32
N VAL A 10 13.09 25.18 5.66
CA VAL A 10 12.06 24.42 6.37
C VAL A 10 10.67 24.95 6.04
N ILE A 11 10.48 26.26 6.02
CA ILE A 11 9.18 26.88 5.70
C ILE A 11 8.77 26.57 4.27
N ILE A 12 9.66 26.75 3.29
CA ILE A 12 9.36 26.50 1.87
C ILE A 12 9.03 25.03 1.66
N PHE A 13 9.83 24.12 2.23
CA PHE A 13 9.59 22.69 2.10
C PHE A 13 8.22 22.30 2.68
N ASN A 14 7.93 22.69 3.93
CA ASN A 14 6.65 22.37 4.56
C ASN A 14 5.49 23.02 3.81
N PHE A 15 5.64 24.23 3.27
CA PHE A 15 4.58 24.86 2.47
C PHE A 15 4.29 24.08 1.18
N LEU A 16 5.32 23.58 0.49
CA LEU A 16 5.13 22.71 -0.67
C LEU A 16 4.47 21.38 -0.29
N SER A 17 4.88 20.77 0.83
CA SER A 17 4.23 19.56 1.36
C SER A 17 2.77 19.79 1.74
N PHE A 18 2.43 20.98 2.25
CA PHE A 18 1.06 21.37 2.56
C PHE A 18 0.20 21.41 1.31
N ILE A 19 0.67 22.06 0.23
CA ILE A 19 -0.05 22.12 -1.05
C ILE A 19 -0.22 20.71 -1.63
N PHE A 20 0.83 19.89 -1.58
CA PHE A 20 0.76 18.50 -2.04
C PHE A 20 -0.25 17.68 -1.24
N GLY A 21 -0.22 17.76 0.10
CA GLY A 21 -1.17 17.08 0.97
C GLY A 21 -2.61 17.52 0.72
N ALA A 22 -2.83 18.82 0.53
CA ALA A 22 -4.14 19.37 0.18
C ALA A 22 -4.66 18.87 -1.18
N ALA A 23 -3.78 18.77 -2.18
CA ALA A 23 -4.13 18.23 -3.50
C ALA A 23 -4.51 16.74 -3.40
N VAL A 24 -3.71 15.93 -2.70
CA VAL A 24 -4.00 14.50 -2.48
C VAL A 24 -5.30 14.31 -1.72
N LEU A 25 -5.52 15.09 -0.66
CA LEU A 25 -6.77 15.08 0.11
C LEU A 25 -7.98 15.44 -0.77
N GLY A 26 -7.86 16.49 -1.58
CA GLY A 26 -8.90 16.90 -2.51
C GLY A 26 -9.24 15.83 -3.54
N LEU A 27 -8.22 15.18 -4.12
CA LEU A 27 -8.40 14.06 -5.04
C LEU A 27 -9.07 12.86 -4.36
N GLY A 28 -8.68 12.54 -3.12
CA GLY A 28 -9.30 11.48 -2.33
C GLY A 28 -10.78 11.75 -2.05
N ILE A 29 -11.12 12.98 -1.62
CA ILE A 29 -12.51 13.38 -1.37
C ILE A 29 -13.32 13.33 -2.67
N TRP A 30 -12.77 13.84 -3.77
CA TRP A 30 -13.43 13.79 -5.08
C TRP A 30 -13.69 12.33 -5.51
N ALA A 31 -12.70 11.44 -5.34
CA ALA A 31 -12.86 10.01 -5.63
C ALA A 31 -13.93 9.36 -4.73
N ALA A 32 -13.98 9.70 -3.44
CA ALA A 32 -14.99 9.20 -2.52
C ALA A 32 -16.41 9.60 -2.95
N VAL A 33 -16.61 10.87 -3.29
CA VAL A 33 -17.92 11.38 -3.75
C VAL A 33 -18.35 10.69 -5.04
N GLN A 34 -17.44 10.53 -6.00
CA GLN A 34 -17.74 9.85 -7.26
C GLN A 34 -18.05 8.35 -7.06
N SER A 35 -17.32 7.69 -6.16
CA SER A 35 -17.51 6.26 -5.86
C SER A 35 -18.86 5.95 -5.20
N GLY A 36 -19.36 6.84 -4.33
CA GLY A 36 -20.67 6.67 -3.68
C GLY A 36 -21.87 6.73 -4.63
N GLY A 37 -21.69 7.30 -5.83
CA GLY A 37 -22.68 7.25 -6.92
C GLY A 37 -22.61 5.96 -7.75
N LEU A 38 -21.60 5.11 -7.53
CA LEU A 38 -21.25 3.96 -8.37
C LEU A 38 -21.07 2.68 -7.53
N ASN A 39 -21.90 2.50 -6.49
CA ASN A 39 -21.82 1.40 -5.52
C ASN A 39 -21.80 -0.02 -6.14
N ASN A 40 -22.27 -0.18 -7.37
CA ASN A 40 -22.29 -1.46 -8.08
C ASN A 40 -20.98 -1.76 -8.84
N VAL A 41 -20.05 -0.82 -8.89
CA VAL A 41 -18.79 -0.89 -9.66
C VAL A 41 -17.56 -0.85 -8.76
N VAL A 42 -17.66 -0.22 -7.58
CA VAL A 42 -16.54 -0.05 -6.64
C VAL A 42 -16.60 -1.14 -5.57
N ASN A 43 -15.56 -1.98 -5.48
CA ASN A 43 -15.46 -3.00 -4.44
C ASN A 43 -14.85 -2.45 -3.14
N ASP A 44 -14.95 -3.21 -2.04
CA ASP A 44 -14.49 -2.80 -0.71
C ASP A 44 -13.00 -2.42 -0.67
N VAL A 45 -12.18 -3.09 -1.49
CA VAL A 45 -10.74 -2.80 -1.60
C VAL A 45 -10.49 -1.41 -2.19
N MET A 46 -11.27 -1.01 -3.20
CA MET A 46 -11.16 0.33 -3.78
C MET A 46 -11.63 1.40 -2.79
N TYR A 47 -12.69 1.15 -2.01
CA TYR A 47 -13.10 2.05 -0.93
C TYR A 47 -12.02 2.21 0.13
N ALA A 48 -11.41 1.11 0.58
CA ALA A 48 -10.30 1.16 1.52
C ALA A 48 -9.14 2.02 0.97
N GLY A 49 -8.79 1.85 -0.31
CA GLY A 49 -7.78 2.67 -0.98
C GLY A 49 -8.11 4.17 -1.00
N ILE A 50 -9.35 4.53 -1.29
CA ILE A 50 -9.81 5.93 -1.30
C ILE A 50 -9.70 6.55 0.10
N TYR A 51 -10.17 5.85 1.13
CA TYR A 51 -10.11 6.38 2.50
C TYR A 51 -8.67 6.46 3.03
N ILE A 52 -7.79 5.53 2.64
CA ILE A 52 -6.35 5.61 2.93
C ILE A 52 -5.75 6.85 2.26
N LEU A 53 -6.09 7.12 0.99
CA LEU A 53 -5.61 8.31 0.26
C LEU A 53 -6.03 9.61 0.97
N ILE A 54 -7.30 9.69 1.42
CA ILE A 54 -7.81 10.82 2.21
C ILE A 54 -7.04 10.97 3.52
N ALA A 55 -6.87 9.88 4.28
CA ALA A 55 -6.18 9.91 5.55
C ALA A 55 -4.71 10.34 5.40
N CYS A 56 -3.99 9.76 4.43
CA CYS A 56 -2.61 10.14 4.12
C CYS A 56 -2.50 11.61 3.72
N GLY A 57 -3.37 12.10 2.83
CA GLY A 57 -3.39 13.50 2.40
C GLY A 57 -3.64 14.46 3.57
N ALA A 58 -4.61 14.15 4.43
CA ALA A 58 -4.90 14.94 5.63
C ALA A 58 -3.74 14.98 6.61
N VAL A 59 -3.11 13.83 6.90
CA VAL A 59 -1.96 13.75 7.80
C VAL A 59 -0.78 14.58 7.27
N VAL A 60 -0.42 14.41 5.98
CA VAL A 60 0.66 15.18 5.35
C VAL A 60 0.38 16.68 5.40
N MET A 61 -0.85 17.10 5.10
CA MET A 61 -1.27 18.50 5.16
C MET A 61 -1.16 19.07 6.58
N LEU A 62 -1.62 18.34 7.60
CA LEU A 62 -1.56 18.78 9.00
C LEU A 62 -0.12 18.86 9.51
N LEU A 63 0.70 17.84 9.26
CA LEU A 63 2.12 17.83 9.66
C LEU A 63 2.86 19.03 9.06
N ALA A 64 2.63 19.30 7.77
CA ALA A 64 3.20 20.42 7.06
C ALA A 64 2.75 21.77 7.62
N PHE A 65 1.46 21.93 7.92
CA PHE A 65 0.91 23.14 8.54
C PHE A 65 1.57 23.45 9.88
N PHE A 66 1.67 22.44 10.76
CA PHE A 66 2.34 22.60 12.05
C PHE A 66 3.84 22.89 11.90
N GLY A 67 4.50 22.32 10.89
CA GLY A 67 5.91 22.62 10.59
C GLY A 67 6.14 24.07 10.17
N CYS A 68 5.29 24.61 9.30
CA CYS A 68 5.32 26.04 8.96
C CYS A 68 5.02 26.90 10.19
N TYR A 69 3.99 26.57 10.96
CA TYR A 69 3.59 27.32 12.15
C TYR A 69 4.72 27.37 13.20
N ALA A 70 5.32 26.22 13.52
CA ALA A 70 6.43 26.15 14.48
C ALA A 70 7.64 26.99 14.04
N SER A 71 7.93 27.01 12.74
CA SER A 71 9.05 27.77 12.17
C SER A 71 8.80 29.29 12.16
N VAL A 72 7.55 29.72 11.94
CA VAL A 72 7.17 31.15 11.93
C VAL A 72 6.98 31.70 13.35
N ALA A 73 6.39 30.91 14.24
CA ALA A 73 6.12 31.34 15.60
C ALA A 73 7.41 31.59 16.39
N GLU A 74 8.52 30.90 16.04
CA GLU A 74 9.81 30.92 16.73
C GLU A 74 9.69 30.78 18.27
N SER A 75 8.58 30.17 18.74
CA SER A 75 8.29 30.02 20.16
C SER A 75 8.62 28.60 20.61
N GLN A 76 9.22 28.50 21.80
CA GLN A 76 9.55 27.23 22.45
C GLN A 76 8.39 26.22 22.46
N PRO A 77 7.16 26.55 22.89
CA PRO A 77 6.08 25.57 22.92
C PRO A 77 5.66 25.09 21.52
N ALA A 78 5.68 25.96 20.50
CA ALA A 78 5.32 25.56 19.13
C ALA A 78 6.36 24.61 18.52
N ILE A 79 7.65 24.90 18.74
CA ILE A 79 8.77 24.06 18.29
C ILE A 79 8.71 22.68 18.97
N VAL A 80 8.51 22.66 20.29
CA VAL A 80 8.40 21.40 21.06
C VAL A 80 7.19 20.58 20.63
N ALA A 81 6.02 21.22 20.46
CA ALA A 81 4.81 20.53 20.00
C ALA A 81 5.03 19.87 18.62
N TYR A 82 5.66 20.58 17.68
CA TYR A 82 5.96 20.03 16.37
C TYR A 82 6.96 18.86 16.44
N CYS A 83 8.01 18.96 17.27
CA CYS A 83 8.92 17.84 17.52
C CYS A 83 8.19 16.60 18.07
N VAL A 84 7.28 16.76 19.03
CA VAL A 84 6.49 15.65 19.60
C VAL A 84 5.62 15.00 18.51
N ILE A 85 4.93 15.80 17.69
CA ILE A 85 4.10 15.29 16.59
C ILE A 85 4.94 14.49 15.59
N LEU A 86 6.12 14.99 15.21
CA LEU A 86 7.04 14.26 14.30
C LEU A 86 7.52 12.94 14.91
N LEU A 87 7.89 12.92 16.20
CA LEU A 87 8.34 11.70 16.87
C LEU A 87 7.21 10.65 16.96
N VAL A 88 5.97 11.08 17.21
CA VAL A 88 4.81 10.19 17.17
C VAL A 88 4.61 9.61 15.76
N SER A 89 4.74 10.44 14.73
CA SER A 89 4.65 10.00 13.33
C SER A 89 5.71 8.94 12.99
N VAL A 90 6.97 9.17 13.38
CA VAL A 90 8.05 8.18 13.21
C VAL A 90 7.71 6.87 13.92
N GLY A 91 7.16 6.93 15.13
CA GLY A 91 6.74 5.74 15.87
C GLY A 91 5.66 4.94 15.13
N LEU A 92 4.68 5.62 14.55
CA LEU A 92 3.62 4.99 13.75
C LEU A 92 4.17 4.39 12.44
N GLU A 93 5.12 5.05 11.79
CA GLU A 93 5.78 4.52 10.58
C GLU A 93 6.59 3.26 10.91
N ILE A 94 7.35 3.26 12.01
CA ILE A 94 8.10 2.08 12.47
C ILE A 94 7.13 0.93 12.80
N ALA A 95 6.05 1.19 13.54
CA ALA A 95 5.03 0.19 13.83
C ALA A 95 4.40 -0.38 12.55
N SER A 96 4.11 0.47 11.57
CA SER A 96 3.57 0.07 10.28
C SER A 96 4.57 -0.80 9.49
N CYS A 97 5.86 -0.46 9.49
CA CYS A 97 6.90 -1.29 8.88
C CYS A 97 6.99 -2.68 9.53
N ILE A 98 6.89 -2.77 10.85
CA ILE A 98 6.90 -4.05 11.58
C ILE A 98 5.68 -4.88 11.19
N ILE A 99 4.49 -4.28 11.19
CA ILE A 99 3.24 -4.96 10.80
C ILE A 99 3.35 -5.47 9.36
N LEU A 100 3.84 -4.63 8.43
CA LEU A 100 4.05 -5.00 7.04
C LEU A 100 5.03 -6.18 6.90
N PHE A 101 6.14 -6.16 7.65
CA PHE A 101 7.13 -7.24 7.63
C PHE A 101 6.55 -8.55 8.17
N VAL A 102 5.81 -8.50 9.28
CA VAL A 102 5.14 -9.67 9.85
C VAL A 102 4.10 -10.20 8.86
N PHE A 103 3.26 -9.33 8.29
CA PHE A 103 2.25 -9.72 7.31
C PHE A 103 2.87 -10.30 6.03
N TYR A 104 3.96 -9.72 5.54
CA TYR A 104 4.70 -10.23 4.38
C TYR A 104 5.26 -11.63 4.64
N ASN A 105 5.89 -11.85 5.80
CA ASN A 105 6.42 -13.16 6.17
C ASN A 105 5.30 -14.18 6.45
N ALA A 106 4.24 -13.75 7.12
CA ALA A 106 3.05 -14.57 7.35
C ALA A 106 2.32 -14.89 6.04
N SER A 107 2.32 -14.01 5.05
CA SER A 107 1.75 -14.29 3.72
C SER A 107 2.69 -15.18 2.91
N ARG A 108 4.01 -15.00 3.00
CA ARG A 108 4.97 -15.87 2.31
C ARG A 108 4.98 -17.30 2.87
N SER A 109 4.93 -17.44 4.19
CA SER A 109 4.85 -18.74 4.89
C SER A 109 3.43 -19.31 4.91
N GLY A 110 2.42 -18.44 5.05
CA GLY A 110 1.00 -18.71 5.29
C GLY A 110 0.09 -18.64 4.06
N LEU A 111 0.55 -18.16 2.88
CA LEU A 111 0.23 -18.82 1.59
C LEU A 111 0.72 -20.29 1.59
N SER A 112 1.02 -20.87 2.76
CA SER A 112 0.78 -22.25 3.12
C SER A 112 -0.44 -22.83 2.41
N ASP A 113 -0.35 -24.12 2.20
CA ASP A 113 -1.41 -24.99 1.70
C ASP A 113 -2.79 -24.71 2.34
N SER A 114 -2.86 -24.08 3.53
CA SER A 114 -4.12 -23.71 4.21
C SER A 114 -5.02 -22.71 3.46
N TYR A 115 -4.47 -21.77 2.70
CA TYR A 115 -5.32 -20.81 1.95
C TYR A 115 -5.77 -21.37 0.60
N MET A 116 -4.91 -22.14 -0.08
CA MET A 116 -5.29 -22.86 -1.29
C MET A 116 -6.23 -24.04 -1.00
N THR A 117 -6.20 -24.63 0.20
CA THR A 117 -7.17 -25.66 0.62
C THR A 117 -8.56 -25.12 0.91
N LYS A 118 -8.70 -23.82 1.21
CA LYS A 118 -10.00 -23.15 1.39
C LYS A 118 -10.57 -22.59 0.09
N TYR A 119 -9.80 -22.62 -1.00
CA TYR A 119 -10.28 -22.22 -2.32
C TYR A 119 -11.43 -23.14 -2.78
N GLY A 120 -12.55 -22.55 -3.19
CA GLY A 120 -13.79 -23.27 -3.50
C GLY A 120 -14.66 -23.63 -2.29
N ILE A 121 -14.20 -23.36 -1.06
CA ILE A 121 -14.98 -23.56 0.18
C ILE A 121 -15.40 -22.22 0.77
N ASP A 122 -14.44 -21.32 0.94
CA ASP A 122 -14.65 -19.97 1.46
C ASP A 122 -14.73 -18.99 0.29
N THR A 123 -15.87 -18.32 0.15
CA THR A 123 -16.12 -17.39 -0.95
C THR A 123 -15.18 -16.19 -0.92
N SER A 124 -14.84 -15.66 0.25
CA SER A 124 -13.94 -14.51 0.39
C SER A 124 -12.51 -14.86 -0.04
N ILE A 125 -12.05 -16.05 0.34
CA ILE A 125 -10.72 -16.55 -0.05
C ILE A 125 -10.68 -16.86 -1.55
N THR A 126 -11.75 -17.46 -2.08
CA THR A 126 -11.89 -17.78 -3.51
C THR A 126 -11.86 -16.50 -4.35
N THR A 127 -12.68 -15.50 -4.01
CA THR A 127 -12.69 -14.21 -4.70
C THR A 127 -11.35 -13.50 -4.61
N SER A 128 -10.67 -13.54 -3.46
CA SER A 128 -9.35 -12.91 -3.30
C SER A 128 -8.29 -13.55 -4.20
N TRP A 129 -8.29 -14.89 -4.31
CA TRP A 129 -7.41 -15.62 -5.23
C TRP A 129 -7.74 -15.33 -6.69
N ASP A 130 -9.02 -15.35 -7.05
CA ASP A 130 -9.46 -15.09 -8.41
C ASP A 130 -9.08 -13.66 -8.84
N GLU A 131 -9.30 -12.67 -7.99
CA GLU A 131 -8.89 -11.29 -8.24
C GLU A 131 -7.37 -11.16 -8.41
N ALA A 132 -6.59 -11.79 -7.53
CA ALA A 132 -5.13 -11.74 -7.60
C ALA A 132 -4.61 -12.37 -8.91
N GLN A 133 -5.17 -13.52 -9.30
CA GLN A 133 -4.78 -14.24 -10.52
C GLN A 133 -5.20 -13.51 -11.79
N LEU A 134 -6.41 -12.94 -11.83
CA LEU A 134 -6.90 -12.17 -12.98
C LEU A 134 -6.14 -10.84 -13.15
N LYS A 135 -5.96 -10.07 -12.07
CA LYS A 135 -5.22 -8.80 -12.11
C LYS A 135 -3.73 -9.02 -12.35
N GLY A 136 -3.18 -10.06 -11.74
CA GLY A 136 -1.77 -10.41 -11.82
C GLY A 136 -1.39 -11.24 -13.04
N LYS A 137 -2.35 -11.77 -13.80
CA LYS A 137 -2.07 -12.72 -14.90
C LYS A 137 -1.09 -13.82 -14.46
N CYS A 138 -1.39 -14.41 -13.31
CA CYS A 138 -0.55 -15.39 -12.61
C CYS A 138 -1.42 -16.55 -12.12
N CYS A 139 -0.80 -17.68 -11.78
CA CYS A 139 -1.51 -18.84 -11.25
C CYS A 139 -0.71 -19.51 -10.14
N GLY A 140 -1.38 -19.76 -9.02
CA GLY A 140 -0.76 -20.38 -7.85
C GLY A 140 0.15 -19.42 -7.08
N LYS A 141 0.95 -19.97 -6.17
CA LYS A 141 1.79 -19.17 -5.28
C LYS A 141 3.10 -18.80 -5.97
N GLU A 142 3.92 -19.80 -6.27
CA GLU A 142 5.18 -19.63 -7.01
C GLU A 142 5.02 -20.13 -8.45
N PHE A 143 4.20 -21.17 -8.67
CA PHE A 143 3.90 -21.71 -10.00
C PHE A 143 2.48 -22.24 -10.12
N SER A 144 1.98 -22.38 -11.35
CA SER A 144 0.68 -23.01 -11.64
C SER A 144 0.53 -24.41 -11.04
N SER A 145 1.60 -25.20 -11.02
CA SER A 145 1.62 -26.57 -10.46
C SER A 145 1.41 -26.63 -8.93
N ASP A 146 1.40 -25.49 -8.24
CA ASP A 146 0.99 -25.45 -6.83
C ASP A 146 -0.47 -25.90 -6.66
N TRP A 147 -1.31 -25.74 -7.69
CA TRP A 147 -2.70 -26.21 -7.68
C TRP A 147 -2.83 -27.73 -7.72
N ASP A 148 -1.87 -28.46 -8.27
CA ASP A 148 -1.91 -29.94 -8.38
C ASP A 148 -2.05 -30.62 -7.02
N LYS A 149 -1.50 -29.98 -5.98
CA LYS A 149 -1.54 -30.47 -4.59
C LYS A 149 -2.79 -30.01 -3.83
N SER A 150 -3.50 -29.01 -4.35
CA SER A 150 -4.65 -28.38 -3.70
C SER A 150 -5.85 -29.32 -3.55
N PHE A 151 -6.72 -29.02 -2.59
CA PHE A 151 -7.99 -29.73 -2.44
C PHE A 151 -8.90 -29.55 -3.66
N PHE A 152 -8.90 -28.33 -4.24
CA PHE A 152 -9.72 -28.00 -5.41
C PHE A 152 -9.41 -28.89 -6.61
N TYR A 153 -8.13 -29.03 -6.97
CA TYR A 153 -7.73 -29.90 -8.10
C TYR A 153 -8.04 -31.37 -7.82
N LYS A 154 -7.82 -31.84 -6.59
CA LYS A 154 -8.14 -33.23 -6.20
C LYS A 154 -9.65 -33.53 -6.21
N ALA A 155 -10.49 -32.52 -5.95
CA ALA A 155 -11.94 -32.67 -5.93
C ALA A 155 -12.57 -32.57 -7.34
N ASN A 156 -12.10 -31.61 -8.15
CA ASN A 156 -12.72 -31.27 -9.44
C ASN A 156 -11.94 -31.77 -10.66
N GLY A 157 -10.65 -32.09 -10.50
CA GLY A 157 -9.76 -32.47 -11.60
C GLY A 157 -9.37 -31.32 -12.54
N THR A 158 -9.62 -30.07 -12.14
CA THR A 158 -9.40 -28.88 -12.99
C THR A 158 -8.67 -27.76 -12.24
N TYR A 159 -7.99 -26.89 -12.99
CA TYR A 159 -7.42 -25.65 -12.46
C TYR A 159 -8.51 -24.57 -12.27
N PRO A 160 -8.28 -23.58 -11.40
CA PRO A 160 -9.11 -22.38 -11.30
C PRO A 160 -9.29 -21.64 -12.63
N LEU A 161 -10.52 -21.23 -12.96
CA LEU A 161 -10.81 -20.48 -14.19
C LEU A 161 -10.16 -19.09 -14.25
N SER A 162 -9.80 -18.54 -13.09
CA SER A 162 -9.01 -17.32 -12.92
C SER A 162 -7.56 -17.47 -13.40
N CYS A 163 -7.03 -18.70 -13.46
CA CYS A 163 -5.71 -18.99 -14.00
C CYS A 163 -5.66 -19.09 -15.53
N CYS A 164 -6.82 -19.18 -16.19
CA CYS A 164 -6.88 -19.34 -17.64
C CYS A 164 -6.46 -18.07 -18.37
N VAL A 165 -5.72 -18.25 -19.47
CA VAL A 165 -5.36 -17.16 -20.36
C VAL A 165 -6.62 -16.62 -21.04
N ARG A 166 -6.74 -15.29 -21.07
CA ARG A 166 -7.87 -14.58 -21.67
C ARG A 166 -7.45 -13.76 -22.89
N ASP A 167 -8.40 -13.60 -23.82
CA ASP A 167 -8.27 -12.73 -25.00
C ASP A 167 -8.45 -11.24 -24.66
N ALA A 168 -8.47 -10.38 -25.67
CA ALA A 168 -8.63 -8.94 -25.50
C ALA A 168 -10.03 -8.57 -24.97
N GLU A 169 -11.03 -9.40 -25.27
CA GLU A 169 -12.42 -9.30 -24.83
C GLU A 169 -12.65 -9.93 -23.45
N SER A 170 -11.59 -10.38 -22.76
CA SER A 170 -11.62 -11.03 -21.44
C SER A 170 -12.31 -12.41 -21.40
N ASN A 171 -12.50 -13.06 -22.55
CA ASN A 171 -12.99 -14.43 -22.63
C ASN A 171 -11.83 -15.42 -22.50
N ILE A 172 -12.12 -16.62 -21.99
CA ILE A 172 -11.14 -17.71 -21.90
C ILE A 172 -10.87 -18.22 -23.31
N VAL A 173 -9.59 -18.27 -23.72
CA VAL A 173 -9.19 -18.66 -25.08
C VAL A 173 -9.58 -20.11 -25.39
N ASP A 174 -9.28 -21.03 -24.48
CA ASP A 174 -9.63 -22.44 -24.60
C ASP A 174 -9.86 -23.03 -23.20
N LEU A 175 -11.12 -23.35 -22.91
CA LEU A 175 -11.54 -23.80 -21.58
C LEU A 175 -11.08 -25.24 -21.30
N GLU A 176 -11.09 -26.11 -22.30
CA GLU A 176 -10.72 -27.52 -22.14
C GLU A 176 -9.22 -27.65 -21.87
N LYS A 177 -8.42 -26.96 -22.68
CA LYS A 177 -6.96 -26.93 -22.50
C LYS A 177 -6.54 -26.27 -21.19
N CYS A 178 -7.22 -25.22 -20.77
CA CYS A 178 -6.96 -24.59 -19.47
C CYS A 178 -7.28 -25.53 -18.29
N ASN A 179 -8.43 -26.21 -18.34
CA ASN A 179 -8.83 -27.16 -17.29
C ASN A 179 -7.80 -28.28 -17.13
N ASN A 180 -7.18 -28.70 -18.24
CA ASN A 180 -6.12 -29.71 -18.25
C ASN A 180 -4.72 -29.16 -17.87
N GLY A 181 -4.58 -27.85 -17.67
CA GLY A 181 -3.30 -27.21 -17.33
C GLY A 181 -2.31 -27.14 -18.50
N GLU A 182 -2.80 -27.13 -19.74
CA GLU A 182 -1.92 -27.11 -20.91
C GLU A 182 -1.13 -25.81 -21.04
N HIS A 183 0.16 -25.95 -21.38
CA HIS A 183 1.07 -24.83 -21.53
C HIS A 183 0.60 -23.88 -22.65
N GLY A 184 0.52 -22.58 -22.35
CA GLY A 184 0.01 -21.55 -23.28
C GLY A 184 -1.47 -21.19 -23.10
N PHE A 185 -2.24 -22.00 -22.36
CA PHE A 185 -3.65 -21.73 -22.03
C PHE A 185 -3.87 -21.42 -20.54
N ILE A 186 -2.83 -21.58 -19.72
CA ILE A 186 -2.78 -21.22 -18.29
C ILE A 186 -1.61 -20.27 -18.01
N TYR A 187 -1.78 -19.35 -17.06
CA TYR A 187 -0.67 -18.55 -16.55
C TYR A 187 0.30 -19.43 -15.77
N THR A 188 1.57 -19.50 -16.18
CA THR A 188 2.55 -20.41 -15.57
C THR A 188 3.25 -19.81 -14.35
N GLU A 189 3.39 -18.48 -14.32
CA GLU A 189 4.03 -17.71 -13.25
C GLU A 189 3.14 -17.61 -12.01
N GLY A 190 3.71 -17.77 -10.81
CA GLY A 190 2.97 -17.63 -9.55
C GLY A 190 2.70 -16.19 -9.13
N CYS A 191 1.71 -15.98 -8.27
CA CYS A 191 1.29 -14.65 -7.83
C CYS A 191 2.14 -14.04 -6.71
N ALA A 192 3.15 -14.76 -6.17
CA ALA A 192 4.00 -14.27 -5.08
C ALA A 192 4.77 -12.99 -5.43
N TRP A 193 5.02 -12.71 -6.72
CA TRP A 193 5.66 -11.47 -7.14
C TRP A 193 4.82 -10.22 -6.84
N ILE A 194 3.48 -10.34 -6.82
CA ILE A 194 2.58 -9.23 -6.50
C ILE A 194 2.83 -8.77 -5.06
N LEU A 195 2.87 -9.74 -4.13
CA LEU A 195 3.14 -9.48 -2.72
C LEU A 195 4.53 -8.88 -2.53
N LYS A 196 5.55 -9.40 -3.24
CA LYS A 196 6.90 -8.83 -3.24
C LYS A 196 6.90 -7.38 -3.71
N LEU A 197 6.20 -7.09 -4.81
CA LEU A 197 6.10 -5.75 -5.38
C LEU A 197 5.49 -4.76 -4.38
N TYR A 198 4.35 -5.09 -3.78
CA TYR A 198 3.72 -4.24 -2.77
C TYR A 198 4.62 -4.03 -1.54
N TYR A 199 5.26 -5.10 -1.05
CA TYR A 199 6.18 -5.02 0.08
C TYR A 199 7.34 -4.05 -0.21
N TYR A 200 8.01 -4.20 -1.36
CA TYR A 200 9.13 -3.33 -1.72
C TYR A 200 8.69 -1.90 -2.04
N ALA A 201 7.52 -1.70 -2.64
CA ALA A 201 6.98 -0.36 -2.90
C ALA A 201 6.67 0.40 -1.59
N ILE A 202 5.99 -0.25 -0.63
CA ILE A 202 5.68 0.35 0.66
C ILE A 202 6.97 0.57 1.46
N ALA A 203 7.82 -0.46 1.62
CA ALA A 203 9.08 -0.32 2.35
C ALA A 203 9.99 0.75 1.73
N GLY A 204 10.04 0.82 0.40
CA GLY A 204 10.83 1.80 -0.35
C GLY A 204 10.33 3.23 -0.21
N THR A 205 9.05 3.46 0.14
CA THR A 205 8.51 4.80 0.40
C THR A 205 8.58 5.20 1.87
N THR A 206 8.36 4.25 2.80
CA THR A 206 8.39 4.55 4.23
C THR A 206 9.80 4.83 4.75
N ILE A 207 10.83 4.10 4.31
CA ILE A 207 12.20 4.32 4.80
C ILE A 207 12.70 5.76 4.50
N PRO A 208 12.55 6.30 3.27
CA PRO A 208 12.86 7.70 2.99
C PRO A 208 12.02 8.69 3.82
N ALA A 209 10.75 8.39 4.09
CA ALA A 209 9.89 9.25 4.91
C ALA A 209 10.44 9.36 6.35
N ILE A 210 10.79 8.24 6.98
CA ILE A 210 11.43 8.21 8.30
C ILE A 210 12.73 9.02 8.28
N MET A 211 13.60 8.77 7.29
CA MET A 211 14.87 9.50 7.17
C MET A 211 14.65 11.00 7.04
N PHE A 212 13.67 11.41 6.25
CA PHE A 212 13.31 12.82 6.08
C PHE A 212 12.78 13.45 7.38
N GLN A 213 11.93 12.73 8.12
CA GLN A 213 11.43 13.19 9.43
C GLN A 213 12.56 13.33 10.45
N LEU A 214 13.51 12.39 10.51
CA LEU A 214 14.66 12.47 11.41
C LEU A 214 15.58 13.65 11.08
N ILE A 215 15.82 13.92 9.79
CA ILE A 215 16.56 15.12 9.37
C ILE A 215 15.82 16.39 9.79
N SER A 216 14.50 16.42 9.63
CA SER A 216 13.66 17.55 10.05
C SER A 216 13.77 17.78 11.56
N VAL A 217 13.66 16.72 12.37
CA VAL A 217 13.86 16.79 13.83
C VAL A 217 15.25 17.34 14.18
N ALA A 218 16.30 16.85 13.54
CA ALA A 218 17.67 17.33 13.79
C ALA A 218 17.80 18.83 13.47
N ILE A 219 17.22 19.29 12.36
CA ILE A 219 17.21 20.71 11.97
C ILE A 219 16.47 21.55 13.02
N ILE A 220 15.29 21.11 13.46
CA ILE A 220 14.46 21.84 14.43
C ILE A 220 15.15 21.91 15.80
N VAL A 221 15.78 20.83 16.25
CA VAL A 221 16.57 20.82 17.50
C VAL A 221 17.76 21.77 17.39
N CYS A 222 18.45 21.81 16.25
CA CYS A 222 19.52 22.79 16.02
C CYS A 222 18.98 24.23 16.07
N LEU A 223 17.81 24.49 15.49
CA LEU A 223 17.16 25.80 15.53
C LEU A 223 16.77 26.19 16.95
N TYR A 224 16.27 25.24 17.73
CA TYR A 224 15.92 25.42 19.13
C TYR A 224 17.14 25.86 19.98
N GLN A 225 18.28 25.18 19.83
CA GLN A 225 19.56 25.53 20.48
C GLN A 225 20.17 26.87 20.02
N TYR A 226 19.70 27.42 18.90
CA TYR A 226 20.16 28.72 18.40
C TYR A 226 19.23 29.86 18.84
N ILE A 227 18.03 29.54 19.36
CA ILE A 227 17.10 30.51 19.93
C ILE A 227 17.35 30.67 21.43
N HIS A 228 17.77 29.59 22.12
CA HIS A 228 18.01 29.52 23.56
C HIS A 228 19.40 28.96 23.86
#